data_AF-A0A1Z3U584-F1
#
_entry.id   AF-A0A1Z3U584-F1
#
_cell.length_a   1.000
_cell.length_b   1.000
_cell.length_c   1.000
_cell.angle_alpha   90.00
_cell.angle_beta   90.00
_cell.angle_gamma   90.00
#
_symmetry.space_group_name_H-M   'P 1'
#
loop_
_entity.id
_entity.type
_entity.pdbx_description
1 polymer ?
#
loop_
_entity_poly.entity_id
_entity_poly.type
_entity_poly.pdbx_seq_one_letter_code
_entity_poly.pdbx_strand_id
1 'polypeptide(L)'
;MNEQTIADLTRDLIDACGGLEEASRHCRLKVTQLSRCQTAGSGNFLALDVVIALEAYAKQPIISRAMMAHTPDSRRVADLGNETGEAVEAVVECAKVVRMGDRSKPSVRREIRRKIQTARTELADVERALDAEEKGAA
;
A
#
# COMPACT_ATOMS: atom_id res chain seq x y z
N MET A 1 2.58 -5.27 -12.12
CA MET A 1 3.91 -5.66 -12.63
C MET A 1 3.79 -7.03 -13.29
N ASN A 2 4.29 -7.20 -14.52
CA ASN A 2 4.20 -8.49 -15.24
C ASN A 2 5.43 -9.37 -14.96
N GLU A 3 5.39 -10.65 -15.36
CA GLU A 3 6.50 -11.60 -15.09
C GLU A 3 7.82 -11.19 -15.74
N GLN A 4 7.77 -10.55 -16.91
CA GLN A 4 8.97 -10.07 -17.61
C GLN A 4 9.68 -8.99 -16.79
N THR A 5 8.93 -8.00 -16.29
CA THR A 5 9.47 -6.96 -15.41
C THR A 5 10.07 -7.54 -14.13
N ILE A 6 9.45 -8.57 -13.54
CA ILE A 6 9.99 -9.23 -12.34
C ILE A 6 11.32 -9.92 -12.65
N ALA A 7 11.41 -10.60 -13.80
CA ALA A 7 12.63 -11.26 -14.25
C ALA A 7 13.76 -10.27 -14.56
N ASP A 8 13.44 -9.11 -15.15
CA ASP A 8 14.39 -8.02 -15.39
C ASP A 8 14.90 -7.44 -14.06
N LEU A 9 14.00 -7.08 -13.13
CA LEU A 9 14.38 -6.56 -11.81
C LEU A 9 15.19 -7.56 -10.97
N THR A 10 14.90 -8.85 -11.13
CA THR A 10 15.66 -9.92 -10.47
C THR A 10 17.09 -10.00 -11.02
N ARG A 11 17.27 -9.79 -12.34
CA ARG A 11 18.60 -9.67 -12.95
C ARG A 11 19.35 -8.45 -12.41
N ASP A 12 18.72 -7.28 -12.42
CA ASP A 12 19.31 -6.05 -11.91
C ASP A 12 19.77 -6.19 -10.44
N LEU A 13 18.95 -6.83 -9.59
CA LEU A 13 19.29 -7.06 -8.19
C LEU A 13 20.49 -8.01 -8.03
N ILE A 14 20.54 -9.10 -8.80
CA ILE A 14 21.65 -10.05 -8.78
C ILE A 14 22.94 -9.40 -9.29
N ASP A 15 22.85 -8.59 -10.35
CA ASP A 15 23.99 -7.86 -10.91
C ASP A 15 24.52 -6.81 -9.91
N ALA A 16 23.63 -6.13 -9.20
CA ALA A 16 24.00 -5.20 -8.12
C ALA A 16 24.67 -5.89 -6.93
N CYS A 17 24.43 -7.19 -6.72
CA CYS A 17 25.14 -8.01 -5.74
C CYS A 17 26.52 -8.48 -6.23
N GLY A 18 26.89 -8.25 -7.50
CA GLY A 18 28.12 -8.75 -8.10
C GLY A 18 27.97 -10.09 -8.82
N GLY A 19 26.75 -10.49 -9.17
CA GLY A 19 26.45 -11.71 -9.92
C GLY A 19 25.89 -12.85 -9.05
N LEU A 20 25.60 -13.98 -9.70
CA LEU A 20 24.90 -15.12 -9.09
C LEU A 20 25.67 -15.76 -7.94
N GLU A 21 26.98 -15.93 -8.09
CA GLU A 21 27.84 -16.54 -7.08
C GLU A 21 27.83 -15.71 -5.81
N GLU A 22 27.99 -14.39 -5.94
CA GLU A 22 28.03 -13.50 -4.79
C GLU A 22 26.65 -13.36 -4.13
N ALA A 23 25.59 -13.19 -4.93
CA ALA A 23 24.21 -13.19 -4.42
C ALA A 23 23.88 -14.48 -3.62
N SER A 24 24.34 -15.64 -4.09
CA SER A 24 24.09 -16.92 -3.41
C SER A 24 24.78 -17.06 -2.04
N ARG A 25 25.84 -16.29 -1.78
CA ARG A 25 26.54 -16.28 -0.48
C ARG A 25 25.84 -15.44 0.56
N HIS A 26 25.05 -14.45 0.13
CA HIS A 26 24.37 -13.49 1.01
C HIS A 26 22.86 -13.73 1.10
N CYS A 27 22.38 -14.87 0.60
CA CYS A 27 21.01 -15.31 0.79
C CYS A 27 20.92 -16.84 0.95
N ARG A 28 19.72 -17.37 1.17
CA ARG A 28 19.50 -18.82 1.35
C ARG A 28 19.38 -19.62 0.04
N LEU A 29 19.43 -18.97 -1.13
CA LEU A 29 19.23 -19.62 -2.43
C LEU A 29 20.56 -19.96 -3.09
N LYS A 30 20.62 -21.14 -3.72
CA LYS A 30 21.75 -21.56 -4.54
C LYS A 30 21.73 -20.86 -5.91
N VAL A 31 22.89 -20.79 -6.56
CA VAL A 31 23.06 -20.23 -7.92
C VAL A 31 22.00 -20.73 -8.91
N THR A 32 21.72 -22.03 -8.93
CA THR A 32 20.73 -22.63 -9.84
C THR A 32 19.30 -22.17 -9.56
N GLN A 33 18.97 -21.84 -8.31
CA GLN A 33 17.66 -21.31 -7.94
C GLN A 33 17.54 -19.84 -8.34
N LEU A 34 18.58 -19.04 -8.06
CA LEU A 34 18.64 -17.63 -8.46
C LEU A 34 18.56 -17.48 -9.99
N SER A 35 19.27 -18.32 -10.74
CA SER A 35 19.22 -18.33 -12.20
C SER A 35 17.81 -18.61 -12.74
N ARG A 36 17.03 -19.50 -12.10
CA ARG A 36 15.63 -19.74 -12.52
C ARG A 36 14.73 -18.54 -12.26
N CYS A 37 14.99 -17.78 -11.19
CA CYS A 37 14.23 -16.56 -10.88
C CYS A 37 14.47 -15.42 -11.88
N GLN A 38 15.57 -15.47 -12.65
CA GLN A 38 15.86 -14.49 -13.71
C GLN A 38 15.12 -14.80 -15.03
N THR A 39 14.45 -15.96 -15.14
CA THR A 39 13.74 -16.40 -16.35
C THR A 39 12.25 -16.15 -16.23
N ALA A 40 11.72 -15.28 -17.09
CA ALA A 40 10.27 -15.04 -17.21
C ALA A 40 9.52 -16.33 -17.60
N GLY A 41 8.31 -16.53 -17.07
CA GLY A 41 7.52 -17.74 -17.31
C GLY A 41 7.97 -18.99 -16.55
N SER A 42 9.04 -18.92 -15.74
CA SER A 42 9.50 -20.09 -14.96
C SER A 42 8.61 -20.39 -13.75
N GLY A 43 7.76 -19.44 -13.35
CA GLY A 43 6.96 -19.51 -12.11
C GLY A 43 7.79 -19.43 -10.83
N ASN A 44 9.11 -19.21 -10.92
CA ASN A 44 10.00 -19.08 -9.77
C ASN A 44 10.26 -17.60 -9.50
N PHE A 45 9.86 -17.13 -8.32
CA PHE A 45 10.07 -15.74 -7.89
C PHE A 45 10.92 -15.71 -6.62
N LEU A 46 11.65 -14.63 -6.41
CA LEU A 46 12.34 -14.40 -5.14
C LEU A 46 11.31 -14.21 -4.03
N ALA A 47 11.47 -14.98 -2.95
CA ALA A 47 10.71 -14.74 -1.73
C ALA A 47 11.15 -13.42 -1.08
N LEU A 48 10.23 -12.75 -0.37
CA LEU A 48 10.47 -11.41 0.18
C LEU A 48 11.69 -11.36 1.12
N ASP A 49 11.92 -12.42 1.89
CA ASP A 49 13.09 -12.52 2.78
C ASP A 49 14.42 -12.52 2.00
N VAL A 50 14.44 -13.13 0.82
CA VAL A 50 15.60 -13.12 -0.08
C VAL A 50 15.80 -11.74 -0.70
N VAL A 51 14.72 -11.08 -1.12
CA VAL A 51 14.78 -9.71 -1.66
C VAL A 51 15.39 -8.76 -0.63
N ILE A 52 14.92 -8.80 0.62
CA ILE A 52 15.42 -7.95 1.70
C ILE A 52 16.92 -8.19 1.94
N ALA A 53 17.35 -9.45 1.99
CA ALA A 53 18.75 -9.79 2.22
C ALA A 53 19.67 -9.27 1.10
N LEU A 54 19.27 -9.46 -0.16
CA LEU A 54 20.04 -9.04 -1.33
C LEU A 54 20.06 -7.51 -1.47
N GLU A 55 18.94 -6.82 -1.27
CA GLU A 55 18.90 -5.35 -1.33
C GLU A 55 19.72 -4.71 -0.20
N ALA A 56 19.70 -5.30 1.00
CA ALA A 56 20.53 -4.86 2.11
C ALA A 56 22.03 -5.04 1.80
N TYR A 57 22.40 -6.15 1.16
CA TYR A 57 23.78 -6.41 0.74
C TYR A 57 24.24 -5.46 -0.37
N ALA A 58 23.45 -5.34 -1.44
CA ALA A 58 23.71 -4.44 -2.57
C ALA A 58 23.63 -2.95 -2.19
N LYS A 59 23.03 -2.63 -1.04
CA LYS A 59 22.71 -1.27 -0.56
C LYS A 59 21.86 -0.48 -1.56
N GLN A 60 21.00 -1.18 -2.30
CA GLN A 60 20.16 -0.60 -3.34
C GLN A 60 18.75 -1.20 -3.28
N PRO A 61 17.70 -0.38 -3.11
CA PRO A 61 16.31 -0.86 -3.04
C PRO A 61 15.72 -1.04 -4.44
N ILE A 62 16.25 -1.95 -5.25
CA ILE A 62 15.88 -2.12 -6.67
C ILE A 62 14.43 -2.58 -6.83
N ILE A 63 14.08 -3.73 -6.25
CA ILE A 63 12.74 -4.33 -6.31
C ILE A 63 11.79 -3.54 -5.42
N SER A 64 12.22 -3.15 -4.22
CA SER A 64 11.39 -2.37 -3.30
C SER A 64 10.96 -1.04 -3.92
N ARG A 65 11.87 -0.31 -4.59
CA ARG A 65 11.52 0.91 -5.33
C ARG A 65 10.56 0.64 -6.47
N ALA A 66 10.75 -0.45 -7.22
CA ALA A 66 9.83 -0.82 -8.30
C ALA A 66 8.44 -1.18 -7.78
N MET A 67 8.34 -1.85 -6.63
CA MET A 67 7.07 -2.11 -5.95
C MET A 67 6.36 -0.82 -5.53
N MET A 68 7.11 0.15 -4.99
CA MET A 68 6.55 1.47 -4.67
C MET A 68 6.08 2.22 -5.93
N ALA A 69 6.82 2.13 -7.03
CA ALA A 69 6.43 2.76 -8.30
C ALA A 69 5.21 2.10 -8.97
N HIS A 70 5.01 0.79 -8.72
CA HIS A 70 3.84 0.03 -9.18
C HIS A 70 2.68 0.02 -8.19
N THR A 71 2.87 0.58 -7.00
CA THR A 71 1.75 0.92 -6.14
C THR A 71 0.97 1.98 -6.90
N PRO A 72 -0.33 1.75 -7.23
CA PRO A 72 -1.15 2.82 -7.74
C PRO A 72 -0.96 3.99 -6.80
N ASP A 73 -0.53 5.14 -7.33
CA ASP A 73 -0.37 6.34 -6.54
C ASP A 73 -1.62 6.43 -5.68
N SER A 74 -1.50 6.25 -4.36
CA SER A 74 -2.67 6.22 -3.47
C SER A 74 -3.43 7.56 -3.51
N ARG A 75 -2.88 8.54 -4.23
CA ARG A 75 -3.49 9.77 -4.72
C ARG A 75 -4.62 9.61 -5.74
N ARG A 76 -4.94 8.41 -6.27
CA ARG A 76 -5.93 8.27 -7.35
C ARG A 76 -7.23 7.53 -7.03
N VAL A 77 -7.59 7.35 -5.76
CA VAL A 77 -8.95 6.88 -5.40
C VAL A 77 -9.46 7.60 -4.16
N ALA A 78 -9.53 8.92 -4.22
CA ALA A 78 -10.44 9.70 -3.39
C ALA A 78 -11.23 10.55 -4.38
N ASP A 79 -12.25 9.95 -5.00
CA ASP A 79 -13.20 10.74 -5.78
C ASP A 79 -13.90 11.67 -4.79
N LEU A 80 -13.65 12.97 -4.89
CA LEU A 80 -14.23 13.97 -4.01
C LEU A 80 -15.75 13.80 -3.91
N GLY A 81 -16.41 13.37 -4.99
CA GLY A 81 -17.84 13.04 -4.99
C GLY A 81 -18.20 11.88 -4.06
N ASN A 82 -17.42 10.79 -4.10
CA ASN A 82 -17.63 9.62 -3.24
C ASN A 82 -17.35 9.95 -1.78
N GLU A 83 -16.20 10.56 -1.49
CA GLU A 83 -15.80 10.94 -0.12
C GLU A 83 -16.82 11.89 0.52
N THR A 84 -17.31 12.87 -0.26
CA THR A 84 -18.35 13.80 0.21
C THR A 84 -19.66 13.06 0.52
N GLY A 85 -20.03 12.07 -0.30
CA GLY A 85 -21.20 11.22 -0.06
C GLY A 85 -21.09 10.45 1.25
N GLU A 86 -19.96 9.77 1.47
CA GLU A 86 -19.69 8.99 2.68
C GLU A 86 -19.69 9.87 3.94
N ALA A 87 -19.09 11.06 3.87
CA ALA A 87 -19.12 12.03 4.97
C ALA A 87 -20.53 12.50 5.31
N VAL A 88 -21.37 12.79 4.30
CA VAL A 88 -22.77 13.19 4.49
C VAL A 88 -23.56 12.06 5.16
N GLU A 89 -23.42 10.82 4.68
CA GLU A 89 -24.08 9.66 5.26
C GLU A 89 -23.68 9.44 6.72
N ALA A 90 -22.38 9.53 7.04
CA ALA A 90 -21.87 9.39 8.39
C ALA A 90 -22.43 10.47 9.35
N VAL A 91 -22.53 11.72 8.88
CA VAL A 91 -23.13 12.83 9.65
C VAL A 91 -24.63 12.61 9.86
N VAL A 92 -25.37 12.19 8.83
CA VAL A 92 -26.81 11.90 8.91
C VAL A 92 -27.08 10.77 9.92
N GLU A 93 -26.31 9.70 9.86
CA GLU A 93 -26.40 8.58 10.79
C GLU A 93 -26.08 9.00 12.23
N CYS A 94 -25.07 9.85 12.42
CA CYS A 94 -24.77 10.44 13.72
C CYS A 94 -25.95 11.29 14.23
N ALA A 95 -26.50 12.18 13.39
CA ALA A 95 -27.61 13.05 13.75
C ALA A 95 -28.86 12.25 14.12
N LYS A 96 -29.14 11.15 13.43
CA LYS A 96 -30.24 10.23 13.74
C LYS A 96 -30.11 9.63 15.14
N VAL A 97 -28.94 9.09 15.49
CA VAL A 97 -28.69 8.54 16.83
C VAL A 97 -28.80 9.63 17.91
N VAL A 98 -28.30 10.84 17.65
CA VAL A 98 -28.40 11.97 18.59
C VAL A 98 -29.84 12.42 18.82
N ARG A 99 -30.66 12.48 17.75
CA ARG A 99 -32.05 12.95 17.81
C ARG A 99 -33.00 11.92 18.41
N MET A 100 -32.83 10.65 18.06
CA MET A 100 -33.76 9.58 18.42
C MET A 100 -33.31 8.76 19.63
N GLY A 101 -32.04 8.83 20.01
CA GLY A 101 -31.47 8.02 21.08
C GLY A 101 -31.83 8.54 22.47
N ASP A 102 -32.15 7.60 23.38
CA ASP A 102 -32.27 7.88 24.80
C ASP A 102 -30.91 8.12 25.44
N ARG A 103 -30.53 9.40 25.55
CA ARG A 103 -29.22 9.84 26.07
C ARG A 103 -28.98 9.51 27.55
N SER A 104 -30.01 9.10 28.29
CA SER A 104 -29.84 8.61 29.67
C SER A 104 -29.07 7.28 29.70
N LYS A 105 -29.14 6.48 28.63
CA LYS A 105 -28.48 5.18 28.51
C LYS A 105 -26.99 5.31 28.18
N PRO A 106 -26.09 4.65 28.94
CA PRO A 106 -24.65 4.66 28.65
C PRO A 106 -24.29 4.05 27.29
N SER A 107 -25.05 3.08 26.79
CA SER A 107 -24.87 2.48 25.46
C SER A 107 -25.09 3.50 24.34
N VAL A 108 -26.17 4.28 24.41
CA VAL A 108 -26.49 5.33 23.44
C VAL A 108 -25.42 6.41 23.43
N ARG A 109 -24.90 6.82 24.60
CA ARG A 109 -23.78 7.78 24.66
C ARG A 109 -22.49 7.25 24.01
N ARG A 110 -22.19 5.97 24.17
CA ARG A 110 -21.04 5.32 23.50
C ARG A 110 -21.24 5.28 21.99
N GLU A 111 -22.44 4.95 21.53
CA GLU A 111 -22.77 4.91 20.12
C GLU A 111 -22.68 6.29 19.46
N ILE A 112 -23.19 7.34 20.12
CA ILE A 112 -23.03 8.73 19.66
C ILE A 112 -21.55 9.08 19.49
N ARG A 113 -20.69 8.77 20.47
CA ARG A 113 -19.24 9.04 20.33
C ARG A 113 -18.61 8.28 19.17
N ARG A 114 -18.99 7.00 18.97
CA ARG A 114 -18.50 6.21 17.85
C ARG A 114 -18.90 6.85 16.52
N LYS A 115 -20.17 7.24 16.36
CA LYS A 115 -20.67 7.88 15.14
C LYS A 115 -20.05 9.26 14.89
N ILE A 116 -19.80 10.05 15.93
CA ILE A 116 -19.03 11.30 15.83
C ILE A 116 -17.61 11.02 15.33
N GLN A 117 -16.95 9.98 15.86
CA GLN A 117 -15.60 9.65 15.44
C GLN A 117 -15.55 9.19 13.98
N THR A 118 -16.51 8.38 13.53
CA THR A 118 -16.66 8.01 12.12
C THR A 118 -16.84 9.25 11.25
N ALA A 119 -17.80 10.13 11.58
CA ALA A 119 -18.02 11.35 10.80
C ALA A 119 -16.78 12.27 10.71
N ARG A 120 -15.95 12.32 11.77
CA ARG A 120 -14.68 13.05 11.75
C ARG A 120 -13.65 12.43 10.82
N THR A 121 -13.59 11.10 10.77
CA THR A 121 -12.70 10.40 9.84
C THR A 121 -13.09 10.72 8.40
N GLU A 122 -14.37 10.53 8.05
CA GLU A 122 -14.84 10.79 6.67
C GLU A 122 -14.64 12.26 6.25
N LEU A 123 -14.88 13.22 7.14
CA LEU A 123 -14.60 14.63 6.85
C LEU A 123 -13.11 14.92 6.61
N ALA A 124 -12.22 14.23 7.33
CA ALA A 124 -10.78 14.35 7.10
C ALA A 124 -10.34 13.67 5.79
N ASP A 125 -11.06 12.64 5.33
CA ASP A 125 -10.83 12.03 4.02
C ASP A 125 -11.27 12.97 2.87
N VAL A 126 -12.38 13.70 3.03
CA VAL A 126 -12.77 14.79 2.12
C VAL A 126 -11.71 15.89 2.05
N GLU A 127 -11.18 16.33 3.20
CA GLU A 127 -10.09 17.33 3.24
C GLU A 127 -8.85 16.84 2.48
N ARG A 128 -8.49 15.56 2.63
CA ARG A 128 -7.36 14.95 1.89
C ARG A 128 -7.63 14.86 0.40
N ALA A 129 -8.85 14.55 0.00
CA ALA A 129 -9.26 14.49 -1.40
C ALA A 129 -9.14 15.87 -2.07
N LEU A 130 -9.63 16.91 -1.39
CA LEU A 130 -9.54 18.30 -1.85
C LEU A 130 -8.08 18.76 -1.99
N ASP A 131 -7.25 18.50 -0.98
CA ASP A 131 -5.81 18.76 -0.99
C ASP A 131 -5.07 18.06 -2.15
N ALA A 132 -5.56 16.88 -2.56
CA ALA A 132 -4.98 16.09 -3.64
C ALA A 132 -5.35 16.66 -5.02
N GLU A 133 -6.59 17.13 -5.20
CA GLU A 133 -7.01 17.83 -6.43
C GLU A 133 -6.24 19.15 -6.62
N GLU A 134 -6.07 19.95 -5.55
CA GLU A 134 -5.32 21.21 -5.62
C GLU A 134 -3.85 21.01 -6.01
N LYS A 135 -3.21 19.95 -5.49
CA LYS A 135 -1.80 19.61 -5.81
C LYS A 135 -1.64 18.96 -7.19
N GLY A 136 -2.70 18.37 -7.74
CA GLY A 136 -2.71 17.79 -9.08
C GLY A 136 -2.99 18.80 -10.20
N ALA A 137 -3.50 20.00 -9.85
CA ALA A 137 -3.80 21.08 -10.78
C ALA A 137 -2.64 22.10 -10.95
N ALA A 138 -1.55 21.96 -10.18
CA ALA A 138 -0.35 22.80 -10.21
C ALA A 138 0.81 22.12 -10.96
#